data_AF-A0A1C5NCK7-F1
#
_entry.id   AF-A0A1C5NCK7-F1
#
_cell.length_a   1.000
_cell.length_b   1.000
_cell.length_c   1.000
_cell.angle_alpha   90.00
_cell.angle_beta   90.00
_cell.angle_gamma   90.00
#
_symmetry.space_group_name_H-M   'P 1'
#
loop_
_entity.id
_entity.type
_entity.pdbx_description
1 polymer ?
#
loop_
_entity_poly.entity_id
_entity_poly.type
_entity_poly.pdbx_seq_one_letter_code
_entity_poly.pdbx_strand_id
1 'polypeptide(L)'
;MQKNVIGVLMIYMLIGCSKQNEVPDSTTKLLHVIVESPNEELYHAQPTEIGIGTDVPDEEEIDATQKVVEEEKNAWDGAVGDCFAKGMFDTFWNSQERICFLGASDVNGCQTSVKKIELVEKNDNIQHIKVTVQAETSDSKEAETKDFETEWRVIYDKDDLELIQTIELTDDDGFWEWSVSK
;
A
#
# COMPACT_ATOMS: atom_id res chain seq x y z
N MET A 1 16.57 23.50 65.27
CA MET A 1 17.59 23.09 64.27
C MET A 1 17.99 21.68 64.66
N GLN A 2 17.92 20.62 63.87
CA GLN A 2 17.95 20.43 62.42
C GLN A 2 16.78 19.53 61.95
N LYS A 3 16.35 19.74 60.70
CA LYS A 3 15.27 19.03 60.02
C LYS A 3 15.81 17.73 59.41
N ASN A 4 15.12 16.61 59.60
CA ASN A 4 15.35 15.38 58.87
C ASN A 4 14.88 15.58 57.42
N VAL A 5 15.79 15.48 56.46
CA VAL A 5 15.49 15.51 55.02
C VAL A 5 14.98 14.12 54.63
N ILE A 6 13.67 14.03 54.39
CA ILE A 6 13.04 12.86 53.77
C ILE A 6 13.42 12.91 52.28
N GLY A 7 14.34 12.02 51.88
CA GLY A 7 14.67 11.80 50.48
C GLY A 7 13.52 11.09 49.79
N VAL A 8 12.78 11.81 48.94
CA VAL A 8 11.79 11.24 48.04
C VAL A 8 12.55 10.57 46.89
N LEU A 9 12.53 9.24 46.86
CA LEU A 9 13.01 8.45 45.73
C LEU A 9 11.99 8.59 44.59
N MET A 10 12.22 9.56 43.71
CA MET A 10 11.46 9.71 42.45
C MET A 10 11.86 8.57 41.51
N ILE A 11 11.06 7.51 41.50
CA ILE A 11 11.10 6.48 40.45
C ILE A 11 10.46 7.11 39.21
N TYR A 12 11.29 7.59 38.29
CA TYR A 12 10.87 7.84 36.92
C TYR A 12 10.64 6.48 36.25
N MET A 13 9.43 5.93 36.39
CA MET A 13 8.97 4.93 35.44
C MET A 13 8.81 5.66 34.10
N LEU A 14 9.82 5.51 33.25
CA LEU A 14 9.69 5.73 31.82
C LEU A 14 8.56 4.81 31.35
N ILE A 15 7.37 5.39 31.19
CA ILE A 15 6.33 4.83 30.34
C ILE A 15 6.92 4.93 28.93
N GLY A 16 7.73 3.94 28.55
CA GLY A 16 7.95 3.69 27.13
C GLY A 16 6.58 3.35 26.58
N CYS A 17 6.00 4.26 25.80
CA CYS A 17 4.82 3.99 25.02
C CYS A 17 5.16 2.77 24.16
N SER A 18 4.65 1.61 24.54
CA SER A 18 4.78 0.40 23.76
C SER A 18 3.92 0.60 22.51
N LYS A 19 4.50 1.12 21.42
CA LYS A 19 3.97 1.07 20.03
C LYS A 19 3.74 -0.38 19.53
N GLN A 20 3.77 -1.36 20.43
CA GLN A 20 3.98 -2.77 20.11
C GLN A 20 2.77 -3.41 19.41
N ASN A 21 1.62 -2.73 19.41
CA ASN A 21 0.35 -3.18 18.84
C ASN A 21 -0.20 -2.23 17.76
N GLU A 22 0.64 -1.37 17.18
CA GLU A 22 0.24 -0.49 16.09
C GLU A 22 0.80 -1.03 14.76
N VAL A 23 0.10 -0.74 13.67
CA VAL A 23 0.61 -0.96 12.31
C VAL A 23 1.76 0.03 12.08
N PRO A 24 2.96 -0.42 11.65
CA PRO A 24 4.09 0.45 11.37
C PRO A 24 3.78 1.58 10.37
N ASP A 25 4.47 2.70 10.51
CA ASP A 25 4.24 3.88 9.67
C ASP A 25 4.53 3.57 8.19
N SER A 26 5.54 2.74 7.92
CA SER A 26 5.89 2.24 6.58
C SER A 26 4.75 1.47 5.92
N THR A 27 4.04 0.63 6.69
CA THR A 27 2.92 -0.16 6.19
C THR A 27 1.71 0.71 5.94
N THR A 28 1.42 1.63 6.87
CA THR A 28 0.36 2.63 6.69
C THR A 28 0.60 3.43 5.40
N LYS A 29 1.82 3.96 5.23
CA LYS A 29 2.22 4.71 4.03
C LYS A 29 2.05 3.89 2.76
N LEU A 30 2.54 2.64 2.73
CA LEU A 30 2.41 1.76 1.58
C LEU A 30 0.95 1.45 1.24
N LEU A 31 0.12 1.14 2.24
CA LEU A 31 -1.31 0.84 2.06
C LEU A 31 -2.07 2.04 1.48
N HIS A 32 -1.80 3.26 1.94
CA HIS A 32 -2.37 4.46 1.30
C HIS A 32 -1.96 4.57 -0.17
N VAL A 33 -0.67 4.37 -0.47
CA VAL A 33 -0.18 4.52 -1.85
C VAL A 33 -0.77 3.49 -2.81
N ILE A 34 -0.91 2.22 -2.39
CA ILE A 34 -1.46 1.16 -3.27
C ILE A 34 -2.99 1.23 -3.39
N VAL A 35 -3.70 1.75 -2.37
CA VAL A 35 -5.17 1.77 -2.32
C VAL A 35 -5.73 3.05 -2.89
N GLU A 36 -5.12 4.21 -2.66
CA GLU A 36 -5.72 5.49 -3.02
C GLU A 36 -5.63 5.74 -4.52
N SER A 37 -6.79 5.91 -5.16
CA SER A 37 -6.91 6.17 -6.59
C SER A 37 -7.87 7.34 -6.87
N PRO A 38 -7.67 8.11 -7.95
CA PRO A 38 -6.63 7.96 -8.96
C PRO A 38 -5.24 8.32 -8.43
N ASN A 39 -4.20 7.66 -8.97
CA ASN A 39 -2.81 7.97 -8.67
C ASN A 39 -2.00 8.01 -9.97
N GLU A 40 -2.18 9.09 -10.72
CA GLU A 40 -1.58 9.26 -12.04
C GLU A 40 -0.05 9.33 -12.00
N GLU A 41 0.58 9.67 -10.88
CA GLU A 41 2.05 9.67 -10.79
C GLU A 41 2.64 8.26 -10.73
N LEU A 42 1.88 7.30 -10.20
CA LEU A 42 2.37 5.94 -9.93
C LEU A 42 1.73 4.88 -10.84
N TYR A 43 0.61 5.19 -11.47
CA TYR A 43 -0.06 4.26 -12.36
C TYR A 43 -0.62 4.98 -13.57
N HIS A 44 -0.14 4.56 -14.73
CA HIS A 44 -0.70 4.90 -16.02
C HIS A 44 -1.17 3.61 -16.67
N ALA A 45 -2.45 3.54 -17.03
CA ALA A 45 -2.94 2.44 -17.85
C ALA A 45 -2.19 2.43 -19.19
N GLN A 46 -1.25 1.51 -19.34
CA GLN A 46 -0.53 1.33 -20.60
C GLN A 46 -1.38 0.44 -21.50
N PRO A 47 -1.83 0.93 -22.67
CA PRO A 47 -2.50 0.08 -23.63
C PRO A 47 -1.48 -0.90 -24.21
N THR A 48 -1.43 -2.12 -23.68
CA THR A 48 -0.72 -3.22 -24.36
C THR A 48 -1.59 -3.74 -25.49
N GLU A 49 -1.38 -3.24 -26.71
CA GLU A 49 -1.96 -3.81 -27.93
C GLU A 49 -1.27 -5.15 -28.27
N ILE A 50 -1.70 -6.23 -27.64
CA ILE A 50 -1.24 -7.59 -27.98
C ILE A 50 -2.35 -8.24 -28.83
N GLY A 51 -2.31 -7.98 -30.14
CA GLY A 51 -3.29 -8.50 -31.10
C GLY A 51 -2.62 -9.30 -32.21
N ILE A 52 -3.30 -10.31 -32.76
CA ILE A 52 -2.85 -10.95 -34.00
C ILE A 52 -2.88 -9.90 -35.12
N GLY A 53 -1.72 -9.51 -35.62
CA GLY A 53 -1.58 -8.48 -36.66
C GLY A 53 -1.08 -7.12 -36.17
N THR A 54 -0.70 -6.99 -34.89
CA THR A 54 0.12 -5.85 -34.46
C THR A 54 1.55 -6.05 -34.95
N ASP A 55 2.16 -4.96 -35.43
CA ASP A 55 3.54 -4.97 -35.88
C ASP A 55 4.47 -5.26 -34.69
N VAL A 56 5.60 -5.92 -34.95
CA VAL A 56 6.63 -6.10 -33.92
C VAL A 56 7.17 -4.71 -33.58
N PRO A 57 7.21 -4.32 -32.29
CA PRO A 57 7.68 -3.00 -31.90
C PRO A 57 9.08 -2.75 -32.45
N ASP A 58 9.33 -1.55 -32.95
CA ASP A 58 10.68 -1.15 -33.35
C ASP A 58 11.55 -0.78 -32.14
N GLU A 59 12.85 -0.55 -32.36
CA GLU A 59 13.79 -0.21 -31.27
C GLU A 59 13.41 1.11 -30.56
N GLU A 60 12.84 2.08 -31.27
CA GLU A 60 12.43 3.37 -30.69
C GLU A 60 11.21 3.18 -29.79
N GLU A 61 10.25 2.35 -30.21
CA GLU A 61 9.08 1.97 -29.41
C GLU A 61 9.47 1.16 -28.15
N ILE A 62 10.46 0.26 -28.26
CA ILE A 62 11.00 -0.48 -27.11
C ILE A 62 11.70 0.47 -26.13
N ASP A 63 12.57 1.35 -26.62
CA ASP A 63 13.31 2.30 -25.77
C ASP A 63 12.36 3.28 -25.07
N ALA A 64 11.34 3.79 -25.77
CA ALA A 64 10.32 4.65 -25.19
C ALA A 64 9.53 3.92 -24.09
N THR A 65 9.16 2.66 -24.31
CA THR A 65 8.47 1.82 -23.32
C THR A 65 9.33 1.58 -22.09
N GLN A 66 10.60 1.23 -22.28
CA GLN A 66 11.54 1.03 -21.16
C GLN A 66 11.70 2.29 -20.33
N LYS A 67 11.80 3.46 -20.97
CA LYS A 67 11.91 4.74 -20.28
C LYS A 67 10.68 5.03 -19.40
N VAL A 68 9.48 4.77 -19.90
CA VAL A 68 8.24 4.94 -19.12
C VAL A 68 8.22 4.01 -17.91
N VAL A 69 8.62 2.74 -18.09
CA VAL A 69 8.71 1.76 -16.99
C VAL A 69 9.75 2.19 -15.95
N GLU A 70 10.89 2.75 -16.36
CA GLU A 70 11.90 3.28 -15.44
C GLU A 70 11.40 4.52 -14.68
N GLU A 71 10.71 5.44 -15.36
CA GLU A 71 10.11 6.63 -14.74
C GLU A 71 9.04 6.24 -13.70
N GLU A 72 8.15 5.31 -14.03
CA GLU A 72 7.15 4.76 -13.10
C GLU A 72 7.84 4.08 -11.90
N LYS A 73 8.86 3.24 -12.14
CA LYS A 73 9.61 2.59 -11.07
C LYS A 73 10.27 3.60 -10.13
N ASN A 74 10.86 4.66 -10.67
CA ASN A 74 11.47 5.73 -9.88
C ASN A 74 10.43 6.49 -9.06
N ALA A 75 9.22 6.70 -9.60
CA ALA A 75 8.13 7.33 -8.87
C ALA A 75 7.68 6.43 -7.69
N TRP A 76 7.54 5.13 -7.90
CA TRP A 76 7.24 4.17 -6.83
C TRP A 76 8.35 4.10 -5.78
N ASP A 77 9.61 4.08 -6.18
CA ASP A 77 10.75 4.07 -5.26
C ASP A 77 10.78 5.36 -4.43
N GLY A 78 10.52 6.51 -5.07
CA GLY A 78 10.39 7.79 -4.37
C GLY A 78 9.22 7.84 -3.39
N ALA A 79 8.09 7.21 -3.74
CA ALA A 79 6.90 7.19 -2.91
C ALA A 79 7.05 6.25 -1.71
N VAL A 80 7.53 5.02 -1.90
CA VAL A 80 7.49 3.95 -0.87
C VAL A 80 8.77 3.13 -0.76
N GLY A 81 9.83 3.43 -1.51
CA GLY A 81 11.08 2.67 -1.46
C GLY A 81 11.73 2.64 -0.08
N ASP A 82 11.59 3.72 0.70
CA ASP A 82 12.02 3.83 2.09
C ASP A 82 11.27 2.93 3.08
N CYS A 83 10.12 2.39 2.67
CA CYS A 83 9.31 1.48 3.49
C CYS A 83 9.87 0.06 3.50
N PHE A 84 10.75 -0.28 2.55
CA PHE A 84 11.22 -1.65 2.34
C PHE A 84 12.59 -1.90 2.95
N ALA A 85 12.78 -3.14 3.42
CA ALA A 85 14.10 -3.65 3.73
C ALA A 85 14.99 -3.63 2.49
N LYS A 86 16.30 -3.54 2.69
CA LYS A 86 17.27 -3.39 1.60
C LYS A 86 17.09 -4.50 0.55
N GLY A 87 16.82 -4.09 -0.70
CA GLY A 87 16.64 -4.98 -1.85
C GLY A 87 15.25 -5.59 -1.99
N MET A 88 14.29 -5.25 -1.11
CA MET A 88 12.93 -5.79 -1.15
C MET A 88 11.97 -4.95 -1.99
N PHE A 89 12.30 -3.68 -2.25
CA PHE A 89 11.50 -2.84 -3.16
C PHE A 89 11.36 -3.46 -4.56
N ASP A 90 12.42 -4.06 -5.12
CA ASP A 90 12.34 -4.70 -6.44
C ASP A 90 11.37 -5.89 -6.46
N THR A 91 11.24 -6.62 -5.35
CA THR A 91 10.26 -7.70 -5.22
C THR A 91 8.84 -7.14 -5.24
N PHE A 92 8.59 -6.07 -4.47
CA PHE A 92 7.31 -5.36 -4.47
C PHE A 92 6.98 -4.73 -5.83
N TRP A 93 7.96 -4.11 -6.48
CA TRP A 93 7.81 -3.53 -7.81
C TRP A 93 7.29 -4.57 -8.83
N ASN A 94 7.72 -5.82 -8.73
CA ASN A 94 7.29 -6.89 -9.61
C ASN A 94 6.01 -7.61 -9.13
N SER A 95 5.38 -7.14 -8.06
CA SER A 95 4.20 -7.76 -7.46
C SER A 95 2.90 -7.18 -8.05
N GLN A 96 1.83 -7.98 -8.05
CA GLN A 96 0.52 -7.53 -8.56
C GLN A 96 -0.19 -6.59 -7.57
N GLU A 97 0.08 -6.76 -6.28
CA GLU A 97 -0.47 -5.95 -5.18
C GLU A 97 -0.23 -4.46 -5.41
N ARG A 98 0.92 -4.10 -5.99
CA ARG A 98 1.31 -2.74 -6.35
C ARG A 98 0.23 -2.00 -7.17
N ILE A 99 -0.39 -2.69 -8.12
CA ILE A 99 -1.34 -2.09 -9.08
C ILE A 99 -2.77 -2.59 -8.91
N CYS A 100 -3.03 -3.40 -7.89
CA CYS A 100 -4.29 -4.10 -7.74
C CYS A 100 -5.49 -3.14 -7.71
N PHE A 101 -5.49 -2.19 -6.75
CA PHE A 101 -6.58 -1.22 -6.63
C PHE A 101 -6.52 -0.14 -7.71
N LEU A 102 -5.33 0.32 -8.08
CA LEU A 102 -5.17 1.35 -9.11
C LEU A 102 -5.72 0.90 -10.48
N GLY A 103 -5.44 -0.36 -10.87
CA GLY A 103 -5.94 -0.93 -12.11
C GLY A 103 -7.44 -1.26 -12.07
N ALA A 104 -7.93 -1.82 -10.96
CA ALA A 104 -9.36 -2.07 -10.78
C ALA A 104 -10.19 -0.77 -10.82
N SER A 105 -9.71 0.29 -10.16
CA SER A 105 -10.35 1.60 -10.16
C SER A 105 -10.41 2.24 -11.54
N ASP A 106 -9.33 2.14 -12.32
CA ASP A 106 -9.29 2.61 -13.71
C ASP A 106 -10.32 1.86 -14.59
N VAL A 107 -10.35 0.53 -14.49
CA VAL A 107 -11.30 -0.31 -15.27
C VAL A 107 -12.76 -0.04 -14.89
N ASN A 108 -13.03 0.10 -13.59
CA ASN A 108 -14.38 0.27 -13.07
C ASN A 108 -14.86 1.73 -13.08
N GLY A 109 -13.98 2.69 -13.39
CA GLY A 109 -14.32 4.11 -13.36
C GLY A 109 -14.72 4.59 -11.97
N CYS A 110 -13.94 4.20 -10.95
CA CYS A 110 -14.15 4.58 -9.57
C CYS A 110 -12.88 5.17 -8.95
N GLN A 111 -13.06 5.87 -7.83
CA GLN A 111 -12.00 6.36 -6.95
C GLN A 111 -12.01 5.52 -5.69
N THR A 112 -10.83 5.31 -5.11
CA THR A 112 -10.69 4.55 -3.87
C THR A 112 -9.94 5.36 -2.83
N SER A 113 -10.34 5.21 -1.56
CA SER A 113 -9.66 5.82 -0.43
C SER A 113 -9.58 4.85 0.75
N VAL A 114 -8.54 5.01 1.56
CA VAL A 114 -8.41 4.28 2.83
C VAL A 114 -9.28 4.96 3.88
N LYS A 115 -10.32 4.27 4.36
CA LYS A 115 -11.10 4.73 5.53
C LYS A 115 -10.45 4.36 6.84
N LYS A 116 -9.89 3.16 6.90
CA LYS A 116 -9.41 2.57 8.15
C LYS A 116 -8.37 1.49 7.89
N ILE A 117 -7.36 1.44 8.75
CA ILE A 117 -6.36 0.39 8.80
C ILE A 117 -6.36 -0.19 10.22
N GLU A 118 -6.45 -1.51 10.33
CA GLU A 118 -6.58 -2.21 11.61
C GLU A 118 -5.62 -3.40 11.68
N LEU A 119 -4.86 -3.48 12.78
CA LEU A 119 -4.11 -4.69 13.11
C LEU A 119 -5.09 -5.77 13.59
N VAL A 120 -5.12 -6.90 12.88
CA VAL A 120 -5.95 -8.07 13.22
C VAL A 120 -5.17 -9.06 14.08
N GLU A 121 -3.98 -9.44 13.61
CA GLU A 121 -3.11 -10.40 14.29
C GLU A 121 -1.65 -10.00 14.11
N LYS A 122 -0.83 -10.32 15.12
CA LYS A 122 0.62 -10.16 15.07
C LYS A 122 1.31 -11.42 15.59
N ASN A 123 2.26 -11.92 14.81
CA ASN A 123 3.09 -13.06 15.16
C ASN A 123 4.53 -12.85 14.70
N ASP A 124 5.46 -12.69 15.64
CA ASP A 124 6.87 -12.38 15.37
C ASP A 124 7.02 -11.14 14.46
N ASN A 125 7.54 -11.33 13.25
CA ASN A 125 7.71 -10.32 12.22
C ASN A 125 6.58 -10.32 11.18
N ILE A 126 5.42 -10.91 11.49
CA ILE A 126 4.27 -10.99 10.58
C ILE A 126 3.08 -10.28 11.21
N GLN A 127 2.39 -9.45 10.43
CA GLN A 127 1.11 -8.86 10.80
C GLN A 127 0.04 -9.18 9.76
N HIS A 128 -1.17 -9.46 10.24
CA HIS A 128 -2.38 -9.49 9.45
C HIS A 128 -3.14 -8.19 9.69
N ILE A 129 -3.45 -7.49 8.60
CA ILE A 129 -4.02 -6.15 8.63
C ILE A 129 -5.31 -6.17 7.84
N LYS A 130 -6.36 -5.56 8.39
CA LYS A 130 -7.59 -5.27 7.69
C LYS A 130 -7.58 -3.81 7.24
N VAL A 131 -7.94 -3.57 5.99
CA VAL A 131 -8.08 -2.22 5.44
C VAL A 131 -9.50 -2.05 4.90
N THR A 132 -10.22 -1.07 5.44
CA THR A 132 -11.51 -0.65 4.89
C THR A 132 -11.24 0.32 3.74
N VAL A 133 -11.50 -0.13 2.52
CA VAL A 133 -11.39 0.66 1.30
C VAL A 133 -12.78 1.19 0.93
N GLN A 134 -12.91 2.50 0.80
CA GLN A 134 -14.12 3.10 0.24
C GLN A 134 -13.91 3.29 -1.26
N ALA A 135 -14.83 2.78 -2.06
CA ALA A 135 -14.88 3.03 -3.49
C ALA A 135 -16.08 3.93 -3.84
N GLU A 136 -15.87 4.89 -4.73
CA GLU A 136 -16.87 5.85 -5.18
C GLU A 136 -16.85 5.96 -6.71
N THR A 137 -18.01 5.84 -7.36
CA THR A 137 -18.10 5.93 -8.82
C THR A 137 -17.88 7.36 -9.31
N SER A 138 -17.04 7.53 -10.33
CA SER A 138 -16.56 8.87 -10.72
C SER A 138 -17.58 9.72 -11.49
N ASP A 139 -18.59 9.11 -12.15
CA ASP A 139 -19.43 9.85 -13.13
C ASP A 139 -20.90 9.36 -13.30
N SER A 140 -21.46 8.60 -12.36
CA SER A 140 -22.86 8.17 -12.46
C SER A 140 -23.85 9.22 -11.91
N LYS A 141 -25.04 9.34 -12.53
CA LYS A 141 -26.17 10.16 -12.04
C LYS A 141 -26.63 9.77 -10.62
N GLU A 142 -26.22 8.60 -10.16
CA GLU A 142 -26.37 8.09 -8.80
C GLU A 142 -24.98 7.62 -8.37
N ALA A 143 -24.24 8.47 -7.65
CA ALA A 143 -22.95 8.09 -7.09
C ALA A 143 -23.16 6.91 -6.14
N GLU A 144 -22.53 5.77 -6.45
CA GLU A 144 -22.54 4.61 -5.58
C GLU A 144 -21.27 4.65 -4.75
N THR A 145 -21.44 4.52 -3.44
CA THR A 145 -20.36 4.39 -2.48
C THR A 145 -20.46 3.01 -1.86
N LYS A 146 -19.37 2.25 -1.90
CA LYS A 146 -19.29 0.93 -1.26
C LYS A 146 -17.98 0.80 -0.49
N ASP A 147 -18.08 0.16 0.67
CA ASP A 147 -16.92 -0.17 1.49
C ASP A 147 -16.55 -1.64 1.27
N PHE A 148 -15.25 -1.92 1.20
CA PHE A 148 -14.65 -3.25 1.04
C PHE A 148 -13.70 -3.51 2.21
N GLU A 149 -13.85 -4.64 2.88
CA GLU A 149 -12.99 -5.06 3.98
C GLU A 149 -11.86 -5.98 3.49
N THR A 150 -10.79 -5.37 3.01
CA THR A 150 -9.65 -6.10 2.43
C THR A 150 -8.72 -6.61 3.54
N GLU A 151 -8.10 -7.77 3.34
CA GLU A 151 -7.15 -8.37 4.27
C GLU A 151 -5.76 -8.50 3.66
N TRP A 152 -4.75 -8.16 4.44
CA TRP A 152 -3.36 -8.08 4.02
C TRP A 152 -2.46 -8.83 4.99
N ARG A 153 -1.47 -9.54 4.45
CA ARG A 153 -0.36 -10.10 5.22
C ARG A 153 0.90 -9.30 4.95
N VAL A 154 1.52 -8.78 6.00
CA VAL A 154 2.78 -8.04 5.93
C VAL A 154 3.86 -8.79 6.69
N ILE A 155 4.98 -9.04 6.03
CA ILE A 155 6.17 -9.64 6.62
C ILE A 155 7.23 -8.55 6.73
N TYR A 156 7.68 -8.30 7.94
CA TYR A 156 8.69 -7.29 8.27
C TYR A 156 10.08 -7.89 8.34
N ASP A 157 11.09 -7.02 8.28
CA ASP A 157 12.44 -7.40 8.60
C ASP A 157 12.54 -7.79 10.09
N LYS A 158 13.31 -8.85 10.37
CA LYS A 158 13.42 -9.36 11.75
C LYS A 158 14.27 -8.47 12.64
N ASP A 159 15.18 -7.70 12.04
CA ASP A 159 16.06 -6.79 12.75
C ASP A 159 15.46 -5.38 12.84
N ASP A 160 14.54 -5.03 11.93
CA ASP A 160 13.79 -3.77 11.95
C ASP A 160 12.32 -3.93 11.51
N LEU A 161 11.42 -3.94 12.49
CA LEU A 161 9.98 -4.11 12.26
C LEU A 161 9.30 -2.91 11.58
N GLU A 162 10.01 -1.80 11.35
CA GLU A 162 9.54 -0.70 10.51
C GLU A 162 9.81 -0.96 9.02
N LEU A 163 10.62 -1.95 8.65
CA LEU A 163 10.95 -2.25 7.26
C LEU A 163 10.18 -3.46 6.74
N ILE A 164 9.56 -3.30 5.58
CA ILE A 164 8.76 -4.34 4.92
C ILE A 164 9.67 -5.25 4.10
N GLN A 165 9.55 -6.56 4.27
CA GLN A 165 10.12 -7.54 3.35
C GLN A 165 9.16 -7.89 2.22
N THR A 166 7.88 -8.08 2.55
CA THR A 166 6.84 -8.31 1.55
C THR A 166 5.45 -7.95 2.11
N ILE A 167 4.54 -7.63 1.20
CA ILE A 167 3.12 -7.42 1.48
C ILE A 167 2.31 -8.25 0.48
N GLU A 168 1.24 -8.87 0.94
CA GLU A 168 0.37 -9.73 0.13
C GLU A 168 -1.09 -9.39 0.43
N LEU A 169 -1.90 -9.19 -0.61
CA LEU A 169 -3.35 -9.10 -0.50
C LEU A 169 -3.91 -10.53 -0.38
N THR A 170 -4.57 -10.83 0.74
CA THR A 170 -5.11 -12.17 1.00
C THR A 170 -6.61 -12.27 0.74
N ASP A 171 -7.33 -11.16 0.82
CA ASP A 171 -8.75 -11.04 0.49
C ASP A 171 -9.05 -9.61 0.03
N ASP A 172 -9.71 -9.44 -1.11
CA ASP A 172 -10.09 -8.14 -1.67
C ASP A 172 -11.57 -7.79 -1.42
N ASP A 173 -12.32 -8.66 -0.72
CA ASP A 173 -13.75 -8.53 -0.47
C ASP A 173 -14.59 -8.37 -1.76
N GLY A 174 -14.10 -8.95 -2.86
CA GLY A 174 -14.74 -8.90 -4.17
C GLY A 174 -14.73 -7.50 -4.80
N PHE A 175 -13.69 -6.70 -4.50
CA PHE A 175 -13.49 -5.39 -5.11
C PHE A 175 -13.33 -5.50 -6.63
N TRP A 176 -12.58 -6.50 -7.11
CA TRP A 176 -12.40 -6.71 -8.55
C TRP A 176 -13.70 -7.02 -9.29
N GLU A 177 -14.61 -7.77 -8.66
CA GLU A 177 -15.89 -8.14 -9.25
C GLU A 177 -16.95 -7.03 -9.13
N TRP A 178 -16.65 -5.92 -8.44
CA TRP A 178 -17.56 -4.80 -8.34
C TRP A 178 -17.60 -4.01 -9.65
N SER A 179 -18.38 -4.52 -10.60
CA SER A 179 -18.73 -3.79 -11.82
C SER A 179 -19.85 -2.82 -11.52
N VAL A 180 -19.58 -1.52 -11.66
CA VAL A 180 -20.63 -0.51 -11.75
C VAL A 180 -21.40 -0.79 -13.05
N SER A 181 -22.69 -1.12 -12.96
CA SER A 181 -23.50 -1.33 -14.16
C SER A 181 -23.50 -0.05 -15.01
N LYS A 182 -22.84 -0.10 -16.17
CA LYS A 182 -22.81 0.98 -17.17
C LYS A 182 -24.16 1.18 -17.84
#